data_AF-A0A9J6C1S5-F1
#
_entry.id   AF-A0A9J6C1S5-F1
#
_cell.length_a   1.000
_cell.length_b   1.000
_cell.length_c   1.000
_cell.angle_alpha   90.00
_cell.angle_beta   90.00
_cell.angle_gamma   90.00
#
_symmetry.space_group_name_H-M   'P 1'
#
loop_
_entity.id
_entity.type
_entity.pdbx_description
1 polymer ?
#
loop_
_entity_poly.entity_id
_entity_poly.type
_entity_poly.pdbx_seq_one_letter_code
_entity_poly.pdbx_strand_id
1 'polypeptide(L)'
;MSLKILFCLVISLVFTNASSLSTVSDDVVLEAIRENKNLLILFAKKDCGNSCKFQQSVIAMKEEFENTFSNSRILKVENSQLVRLYNPYKKEPALVFLRNGVPLIYDADADLDDPDTIFNFFNENRDPLVKELDDSNFEHLTQASTGATTGDWLIQFYDNSCVDCQRLHAIYETIAAKLKMRINVARVNRVTKGIQTAKRFRVESVPQFILIKQGKFYRYNLKKYDIESFIGFAQTWYKNVGAEKIAVPKSPFENLIDTIVEYLKNMPRVKDLALSSFNEYPLVVIAASVVILLVFMKLLRKPAVTASEKKKSKPKNEETETTTKKKKAAKKE
;
A
#
# COMPACT_ATOMS: atom_id res chain seq x y z
N MET A 1 51.55 -42.91 36.48
CA MET A 1 51.47 -41.44 36.54
C MET A 1 52.31 -40.90 35.38
N SER A 2 51.82 -40.38 34.25
CA SER A 2 50.48 -40.10 33.76
C SER A 2 50.58 -40.00 32.23
N LEU A 3 50.47 -41.12 31.52
CA LEU A 3 50.38 -41.22 30.05
C LEU A 3 49.01 -40.74 29.51
N LYS A 4 48.41 -39.75 30.20
CA LYS A 4 47.08 -39.17 29.91
C LYS A 4 47.14 -37.73 29.43
N ILE A 5 48.33 -37.15 29.30
CA ILE A 5 48.50 -35.73 28.90
C ILE A 5 48.60 -35.58 27.37
N LEU A 6 48.87 -36.66 26.62
CA LEU A 6 49.01 -36.57 25.16
C LEU A 6 47.68 -36.68 24.40
N PHE A 7 46.58 -37.06 25.05
CA PHE A 7 45.28 -37.26 24.39
C PHE A 7 44.38 -36.00 24.36
N CYS A 8 44.77 -34.93 25.06
CA CYS A 8 43.98 -33.69 25.12
C CYS A 8 44.43 -32.59 24.14
N LEU A 9 45.49 -32.82 23.36
CA LEU A 9 45.99 -31.84 22.37
C LEU A 9 45.49 -32.09 20.94
N VAL A 10 44.65 -33.11 20.73
CA VAL A 10 44.17 -33.53 19.39
C VAL A 10 42.72 -33.13 19.09
N ILE A 11 41.99 -32.50 20.04
CA ILE A 11 40.57 -32.11 19.85
C ILE A 11 40.37 -30.58 19.98
N SER A 12 41.29 -29.79 19.41
CA SER A 12 41.02 -28.37 19.12
C SER A 12 41.43 -27.93 17.72
N LEU A 13 41.72 -28.89 16.83
CA LEU A 13 41.46 -28.69 15.41
C LEU A 13 39.94 -28.59 15.25
N VAL A 14 39.40 -27.41 15.58
CA VAL A 14 38.23 -26.89 14.92
C VAL A 14 38.57 -27.02 13.44
N PHE A 15 38.03 -28.04 12.80
CA PHE A 15 37.91 -28.07 11.36
C PHE A 15 37.13 -26.80 11.03
N THR A 16 37.84 -25.72 10.74
CA THR A 16 37.30 -24.65 9.92
C THR A 16 37.11 -25.31 8.56
N ASN A 17 36.00 -26.05 8.41
CA ASN A 17 35.49 -26.39 7.11
C ASN A 17 35.41 -25.04 6.39
N ALA A 18 36.27 -24.84 5.40
CA ALA A 18 36.16 -23.73 4.48
C ALA A 18 34.86 -23.98 3.71
N SER A 19 33.74 -23.62 4.33
CA SER A 19 32.40 -23.76 3.79
C SER A 19 32.33 -22.79 2.63
N SER A 20 32.58 -23.28 1.43
CA SER A 20 32.51 -22.48 0.22
C SER A 20 31.09 -22.56 -0.32
N LEU A 21 30.52 -21.41 -0.66
CA LEU A 21 29.22 -21.36 -1.33
C LEU A 21 29.44 -21.70 -2.81
N SER A 22 28.92 -22.84 -3.26
CA SER A 22 29.04 -23.25 -4.64
C SER A 22 28.24 -22.32 -5.55
N THR A 23 28.87 -21.86 -6.63
CA THR A 23 28.20 -21.06 -7.66
C THR A 23 27.25 -21.95 -8.45
N VAL A 24 26.00 -21.50 -8.63
CA VAL A 24 24.97 -22.21 -9.39
C VAL A 24 24.55 -21.43 -10.64
N SER A 25 23.86 -22.08 -11.57
CA SER A 25 23.28 -21.44 -12.76
C SER A 25 21.92 -20.79 -12.47
N ASP A 26 21.48 -19.91 -13.38
CA ASP A 26 20.16 -19.26 -13.31
C ASP A 26 19.01 -20.27 -13.27
N ASP A 27 19.13 -21.43 -13.94
CA ASP A 27 18.09 -22.46 -13.93
C ASP A 27 17.86 -23.04 -12.53
N VAL A 28 18.95 -23.29 -11.78
CA VAL A 28 18.89 -23.77 -10.39
C VAL A 28 18.25 -22.73 -9.48
N VAL A 29 18.47 -21.44 -9.76
CA VAL A 29 17.78 -20.35 -9.04
C VAL A 29 16.28 -20.39 -9.29
N LEU A 30 15.87 -20.52 -10.56
CA LEU A 30 14.45 -20.56 -10.93
C LEU A 30 13.72 -21.78 -10.38
N GLU A 31 14.42 -22.92 -10.26
CA GLU A 31 13.93 -24.12 -9.57
C GLU A 31 13.78 -23.86 -8.06
N ALA A 32 14.83 -23.36 -7.41
CA ALA A 32 14.83 -23.07 -5.98
C ALA A 32 13.74 -22.06 -5.57
N ILE A 33 13.40 -21.08 -6.43
CA ILE A 33 12.30 -20.14 -6.19
C ILE A 33 10.95 -20.85 -6.05
N ARG A 34 10.75 -21.98 -6.74
CA ARG A 34 9.49 -22.75 -6.70
C ARG A 34 9.46 -23.73 -5.53
N GLU A 35 10.62 -24.27 -5.14
CA GLU A 35 10.73 -25.31 -4.13
C GLU A 35 10.91 -24.78 -2.71
N ASN A 36 11.65 -23.68 -2.56
CA ASN A 36 12.03 -23.13 -1.26
C ASN A 36 11.12 -21.96 -0.87
N LYS A 37 10.67 -21.97 0.39
CA LYS A 37 9.94 -20.84 0.97
C LYS A 37 10.85 -19.66 1.26
N ASN A 38 12.10 -19.93 1.66
CA ASN A 38 13.05 -18.93 2.11
C ASN A 38 14.37 -19.06 1.32
N LEU A 39 14.56 -18.24 0.30
CA LEU A 39 15.72 -18.36 -0.58
C LEU A 39 16.59 -17.11 -0.48
N LEU A 40 17.83 -17.28 -0.01
CA LEU A 40 18.83 -16.20 0.01
C LEU A 40 19.76 -16.34 -1.19
N ILE A 41 19.85 -15.31 -2.02
CA ILE A 41 20.66 -15.32 -3.24
C ILE A 41 21.70 -14.22 -3.16
N LEU A 42 22.97 -14.61 -3.21
CA LEU A 42 24.09 -13.71 -3.40
C LEU A 42 24.42 -13.60 -4.90
N PHE A 43 24.09 -12.46 -5.50
CA PHE A 43 24.55 -12.10 -6.83
C PHE A 43 25.93 -11.45 -6.73
N ALA A 44 26.92 -12.08 -7.36
CA ALA A 44 28.32 -11.69 -7.27
C ALA A 44 28.95 -11.48 -8.66
N LYS A 45 30.00 -10.65 -8.71
CA LYS A 45 30.91 -10.59 -9.85
C LYS A 45 31.97 -11.69 -9.72
N LYS A 46 32.46 -12.15 -10.87
CA LYS A 46 33.56 -13.11 -10.97
C LYS A 46 34.86 -12.61 -10.31
N ASP A 47 35.14 -11.31 -10.42
CA ASP A 47 36.32 -10.70 -9.82
C ASP A 47 36.03 -10.29 -8.37
N CYS A 48 36.79 -10.84 -7.42
CA CYS A 48 36.57 -10.63 -6.00
C CYS A 48 37.10 -9.26 -5.54
N GLY A 49 36.17 -8.32 -5.34
CA GLY A 49 36.37 -7.09 -4.58
C GLY A 49 35.56 -7.15 -3.27
N ASN A 50 34.70 -6.16 -3.03
CA ASN A 50 33.75 -6.15 -1.90
C ASN A 50 32.80 -7.37 -1.88
N SER A 51 32.64 -8.09 -3.00
CA SER A 51 31.89 -9.36 -3.10
C SER A 51 32.46 -10.47 -2.19
N CYS A 52 33.76 -10.45 -1.90
CA CYS A 52 34.39 -11.44 -1.03
C CYS A 52 34.01 -11.26 0.45
N LYS A 53 33.84 -10.02 0.92
CA LYS A 53 33.38 -9.73 2.30
C LYS A 53 31.92 -10.18 2.49
N PHE A 54 31.04 -9.81 1.56
CA PHE A 54 29.64 -10.28 1.56
C PHE A 54 29.55 -11.81 1.56
N GLN A 55 30.37 -12.47 0.74
CA GLN A 55 30.39 -13.94 0.69
C GLN A 55 30.79 -14.54 2.04
N GLN A 56 31.82 -14.00 2.69
CA GLN A 56 32.24 -14.47 4.02
C GLN A 56 31.14 -14.28 5.06
N SER A 57 30.47 -13.13 5.06
CA SER A 57 29.38 -12.87 6.00
C SER A 57 28.19 -13.82 5.77
N VAL A 58 27.83 -14.07 4.52
CA VAL A 58 26.78 -15.04 4.14
C VAL A 58 27.16 -16.47 4.55
N ILE A 59 28.42 -16.86 4.40
CA ILE A 59 28.91 -18.16 4.86
C ILE A 59 28.82 -18.27 6.39
N ALA A 60 29.23 -17.21 7.10
CA ALA A 60 29.24 -17.19 8.56
C ALA A 60 27.84 -17.33 9.16
N MET A 61 26.84 -16.66 8.59
CA MET A 61 25.44 -16.75 9.05
C MET A 61 24.66 -17.94 8.48
N LYS A 62 25.28 -18.81 7.67
CA LYS A 62 24.57 -19.88 6.93
C LYS A 62 23.80 -20.82 7.86
N GLU A 63 24.47 -21.34 8.89
CA GLU A 63 23.87 -22.30 9.82
C GLU A 63 22.72 -21.67 10.61
N GLU A 64 22.91 -20.44 11.10
CA GLU A 64 21.87 -19.71 11.83
C GLU A 64 20.65 -19.40 10.94
N PHE A 65 20.89 -19.02 9.68
CA PHE A 65 19.84 -18.81 8.70
C PHE A 65 19.07 -20.09 8.41
N GLU A 66 19.75 -21.21 8.15
CA GLU A 66 19.12 -22.50 7.87
C GLU A 66 18.31 -23.04 9.06
N ASN A 67 18.78 -22.78 10.29
CA ASN A 67 18.07 -23.15 11.52
C ASN A 67 16.86 -22.24 11.81
N THR A 68 16.92 -20.96 11.43
CA THR A 68 15.87 -19.97 11.71
C THR A 68 14.75 -19.99 10.68
N PHE A 69 15.11 -20.14 9.40
CA PHE A 69 14.18 -20.09 8.28
C PHE A 69 13.92 -21.52 7.78
N SER A 70 12.70 -22.02 7.97
CA SER A 70 12.32 -23.36 7.50
C SER A 70 12.23 -23.42 5.97
N ASN A 71 12.50 -24.61 5.39
CA ASN A 71 12.58 -24.80 3.93
C ASN A 71 13.39 -23.68 3.26
N SER A 72 14.60 -23.47 3.79
CA SER A 72 15.50 -22.43 3.32
C SER A 72 16.65 -22.98 2.50
N ARG A 73 17.20 -22.11 1.65
CA ARG A 73 18.38 -22.40 0.84
C ARG A 73 19.16 -21.11 0.61
N ILE A 74 20.48 -21.22 0.61
CA ILE A 74 21.38 -20.12 0.25
C ILE A 74 22.10 -20.47 -1.04
N LEU A 75 22.08 -19.56 -2.02
CA LEU A 75 22.68 -19.71 -3.34
C LEU A 75 23.65 -18.57 -3.65
N LYS A 76 24.72 -18.88 -4.37
CA LYS A 76 25.59 -17.90 -5.02
C LYS A 76 25.44 -18.01 -6.53
N VAL A 77 25.33 -16.87 -7.19
CA VAL A 77 25.24 -16.78 -8.65
C VAL A 77 26.22 -15.72 -9.13
N GLU A 78 26.96 -16.02 -10.19
CA GLU A 78 27.97 -15.10 -10.74
C GLU A 78 27.54 -14.55 -12.10
N ASN A 79 27.68 -13.24 -12.31
CA ASN A 79 27.37 -12.53 -13.57
C ASN A 79 25.95 -12.80 -14.13
N SER A 80 24.98 -13.04 -13.25
CA SER A 80 23.61 -13.38 -13.64
C SER A 80 22.84 -12.16 -14.16
N GLN A 81 22.01 -12.36 -15.18
CA GLN A 81 21.10 -11.30 -15.62
C GLN A 81 19.90 -11.15 -14.68
N LEU A 82 19.61 -12.15 -13.84
CA LEU A 82 18.52 -12.12 -12.86
C LEU A 82 18.70 -11.00 -11.83
N VAL A 83 19.94 -10.55 -11.56
CA VAL A 83 20.17 -9.40 -10.67
C VAL A 83 19.42 -8.15 -11.15
N ARG A 84 19.20 -7.97 -12.46
CA ARG A 84 18.45 -6.83 -13.01
C ARG A 84 16.95 -6.89 -12.74
N LEU A 85 16.42 -8.08 -12.41
CA LEU A 85 15.02 -8.22 -11.99
C LEU A 85 14.81 -7.74 -10.55
N TYR A 86 15.83 -7.88 -9.70
CA TYR A 86 15.71 -7.54 -8.28
C TYR A 86 16.37 -6.21 -7.93
N ASN A 87 17.50 -5.87 -8.54
CA ASN A 87 18.26 -4.65 -8.27
C ASN A 87 18.70 -3.96 -9.58
N PRO A 88 17.78 -3.36 -10.34
CA PRO A 88 18.09 -2.74 -11.63
C PRO A 88 18.99 -1.49 -11.55
N TYR A 89 19.14 -0.85 -10.38
CA TYR A 89 19.83 0.45 -10.24
C TYR A 89 21.20 0.39 -9.55
N LYS A 90 21.50 -0.67 -8.77
CA LYS A 90 22.79 -0.85 -8.10
C LYS A 90 23.47 -2.10 -8.68
N LYS A 91 24.78 -2.00 -8.95
CA LYS A 91 25.57 -3.11 -9.49
C LYS A 91 25.92 -4.11 -8.38
N GLU A 92 26.22 -5.34 -8.78
CA GLU A 92 26.74 -6.40 -7.92
C GLU A 92 27.96 -5.94 -7.08
N PRO A 93 28.11 -6.45 -5.85
CA PRO A 93 27.32 -7.53 -5.24
C PRO A 93 25.92 -7.09 -4.79
N ALA A 94 24.95 -8.02 -4.84
CA ALA A 94 23.59 -7.81 -4.32
C ALA A 94 23.11 -9.05 -3.58
N LEU A 95 22.60 -8.87 -2.37
CA LEU A 95 22.05 -9.93 -1.54
C LEU A 95 20.52 -9.79 -1.50
N VAL A 96 19.82 -10.80 -2.02
CA VAL A 96 18.36 -10.80 -2.17
C VAL A 96 17.78 -11.97 -1.40
N PHE A 97 16.86 -11.69 -0.48
CA PHE A 97 16.11 -12.68 0.26
C PHE A 97 14.68 -12.79 -0.28
N LEU A 98 14.32 -13.94 -0.82
CA LEU A 98 12.94 -14.24 -1.25
C LEU A 98 12.21 -14.96 -0.12
N ARG A 99 11.12 -14.35 0.34
CA ARG A 99 10.24 -14.86 1.40
C ARG A 99 8.89 -15.21 0.76
N ASN A 100 8.62 -16.50 0.59
CA ASN A 100 7.49 -17.01 -0.20
C ASN A 100 7.42 -16.37 -1.60
N GLY A 101 8.57 -16.24 -2.26
CA GLY A 101 8.69 -15.60 -3.59
C GLY A 101 8.68 -14.07 -3.58
N VAL A 102 8.49 -13.41 -2.43
CA VAL A 102 8.55 -11.94 -2.32
C VAL A 102 9.99 -11.49 -2.04
N PRO A 103 10.64 -10.76 -2.96
CA PRO A 103 12.04 -10.38 -2.82
C PRO A 103 12.24 -9.19 -1.88
N LEU A 104 13.29 -9.23 -1.07
CA LEU A 104 13.81 -8.14 -0.26
C LEU A 104 15.31 -8.00 -0.51
N ILE A 105 15.80 -6.79 -0.68
CA ILE A 105 17.23 -6.52 -0.93
C ILE A 105 17.85 -6.07 0.38
N TYR A 106 19.04 -6.59 0.68
CA TYR A 106 19.90 -5.97 1.68
C TYR A 106 20.51 -4.68 1.11
N ASP A 107 20.05 -3.54 1.58
CA ASP A 107 20.54 -2.22 1.16
C ASP A 107 20.97 -1.41 2.38
N ALA A 108 22.10 -1.80 2.97
CA ALA A 108 22.80 -1.05 4.01
C ALA A 108 24.08 -0.38 3.47
N ASP A 109 24.66 0.50 4.27
CA ASP A 109 25.98 1.07 4.01
C ASP A 109 27.06 -0.03 4.05
N ALA A 110 28.12 0.11 3.26
CA ALA A 110 29.17 -0.91 3.09
C ALA A 110 29.93 -1.29 4.40
N ASP A 111 29.83 -0.45 5.42
CA ASP A 111 30.40 -0.70 6.74
C ASP A 111 29.55 -1.67 7.58
N LEU A 112 28.31 -1.92 7.17
CA LEU A 112 27.32 -2.77 7.87
C LEU A 112 27.20 -4.17 7.24
N ASP A 113 28.21 -4.65 6.53
CA ASP A 113 28.18 -5.96 5.86
C ASP A 113 28.58 -7.13 6.78
N ASP A 114 28.43 -7.00 8.10
CA ASP A 114 28.74 -8.09 9.05
C ASP A 114 27.61 -9.14 9.11
N PRO A 115 27.92 -10.38 9.52
CA PRO A 115 26.95 -11.48 9.52
C PRO A 115 25.71 -11.19 10.38
N ASP A 116 25.89 -10.60 11.56
CA ASP A 116 24.82 -10.36 12.52
C ASP A 116 23.87 -9.28 12.02
N THR A 117 24.39 -8.19 11.46
CA THR A 117 23.56 -7.12 10.89
C THR A 117 22.74 -7.63 9.70
N ILE A 118 23.35 -8.41 8.81
CA ILE A 118 22.65 -8.99 7.65
C ILE A 118 21.55 -9.95 8.13
N PHE A 119 21.88 -10.86 9.05
CA PHE A 119 20.93 -11.83 9.59
C PHE A 119 19.76 -11.12 10.29
N ASN A 120 20.06 -10.16 11.18
CA ASN A 120 19.05 -9.41 11.91
C ASN A 120 18.13 -8.63 10.98
N PHE A 121 18.67 -8.01 9.92
CA PHE A 121 17.84 -7.31 8.93
C PHE A 121 16.80 -8.25 8.29
N PHE A 122 17.19 -9.46 7.88
CA PHE A 122 16.22 -10.41 7.32
C PHE A 122 15.30 -11.00 8.39
N ASN A 123 15.82 -11.24 9.59
CA ASN A 123 15.09 -11.75 10.73
C ASN A 123 13.98 -10.79 11.22
N GLU A 124 14.20 -9.48 11.15
CA GLU A 124 13.19 -8.47 11.49
C GLU A 124 12.15 -8.28 10.38
N ASN A 125 12.45 -8.73 9.17
CA ASN A 125 11.63 -8.55 7.97
C ASN A 125 11.30 -9.92 7.34
N ARG A 126 10.83 -10.88 8.16
CA ARG A 126 10.45 -12.22 7.69
C ARG A 126 9.21 -12.21 6.80
N ASP A 127 8.28 -11.33 7.11
CA ASP A 127 7.02 -11.19 6.37
C ASP A 127 7.12 -10.06 5.34
N PRO A 128 6.47 -10.21 4.17
CA PRO A 128 6.30 -9.12 3.20
C PRO A 128 5.67 -7.88 3.85
N LEU A 129 6.26 -6.72 3.60
CA LEU A 129 5.86 -5.46 4.25
C LEU A 129 4.95 -4.61 3.37
N VAL A 130 5.01 -4.79 2.04
CA VAL A 130 4.16 -4.06 1.10
C VAL A 130 2.76 -4.65 1.13
N LYS A 131 1.78 -3.82 1.47
CA LYS A 131 0.37 -4.22 1.53
C LYS A 131 -0.26 -4.22 0.13
N GLU A 132 -1.02 -5.24 -0.20
CA GLU A 132 -1.87 -5.23 -1.40
C GLU A 132 -3.18 -4.51 -1.09
N LEU A 133 -3.45 -3.43 -1.81
CA LEU A 133 -4.68 -2.67 -1.70
C LEU A 133 -5.55 -2.85 -2.95
N ASP A 134 -6.86 -2.87 -2.73
CA ASP A 134 -7.87 -2.99 -3.75
C ASP A 134 -9.09 -2.11 -3.46
N ASP A 135 -10.06 -2.11 -4.36
CA ASP A 135 -11.27 -1.29 -4.26
C ASP A 135 -12.09 -1.59 -3.00
N SER A 136 -11.95 -2.77 -2.40
CA SER A 136 -12.68 -3.17 -1.19
C SER A 136 -11.99 -2.75 0.11
N ASN A 137 -10.66 -2.71 0.13
CA ASN A 137 -9.88 -2.51 1.35
C ASN A 137 -9.19 -1.13 1.43
N PHE A 138 -9.04 -0.42 0.30
CA PHE A 138 -8.22 0.78 0.24
C PHE A 138 -8.70 1.83 1.23
N GLU A 139 -9.99 2.18 1.20
CA GLU A 139 -10.53 3.22 2.07
C GLU A 139 -10.49 2.79 3.53
N HIS A 140 -10.80 1.53 3.80
CA HIS A 140 -10.79 0.99 5.16
C HIS A 140 -9.40 1.08 5.79
N LEU A 141 -8.35 0.70 5.04
CA LEU A 141 -6.99 0.65 5.53
C LEU A 141 -6.30 2.02 5.54
N THR A 142 -6.54 2.86 4.53
CA THR A 142 -5.86 4.15 4.39
C THR A 142 -6.59 5.30 5.06
N GLN A 143 -7.91 5.19 5.26
CA GLN A 143 -8.79 6.29 5.67
C GLN A 143 -8.54 7.57 4.86
N ALA A 144 -8.20 7.40 3.58
CA ALA A 144 -7.65 8.45 2.73
C ALA A 144 -8.60 9.65 2.58
N SER A 145 -9.90 9.42 2.53
CA SER A 145 -10.92 10.47 2.39
C SER A 145 -11.53 10.94 3.71
N THR A 146 -11.38 10.16 4.79
CA THR A 146 -12.05 10.34 6.10
C THR A 146 -11.12 10.84 7.21
N GLY A 147 -9.95 11.39 6.85
CA GLY A 147 -9.06 12.09 7.78
C GLY A 147 -7.63 11.54 7.86
N ALA A 148 -7.30 10.48 7.12
CA ALA A 148 -5.96 9.88 7.05
C ALA A 148 -5.39 9.49 8.43
N THR A 149 -6.23 8.86 9.26
CA THR A 149 -5.91 8.54 10.67
C THR A 149 -5.04 7.29 10.84
N THR A 150 -4.80 6.51 9.79
CA THR A 150 -3.97 5.29 9.83
C THR A 150 -2.50 5.54 9.45
N GLY A 151 -2.10 6.81 9.42
CA GLY A 151 -0.75 7.26 9.08
C GLY A 151 -0.58 7.59 7.60
N ASP A 152 0.66 7.88 7.23
CA ASP A 152 1.03 8.19 5.84
C ASP A 152 1.16 6.90 5.02
N TRP A 153 0.83 6.96 3.73
CA TRP A 153 0.89 5.81 2.82
C TRP A 153 1.65 6.16 1.54
N LEU A 154 2.72 5.43 1.25
CA LEU A 154 3.39 5.44 -0.05
C LEU A 154 2.80 4.29 -0.89
N ILE A 155 2.18 4.62 -2.02
CA ILE A 155 1.39 3.67 -2.81
C ILE A 155 1.91 3.61 -4.24
N GLN A 156 2.21 2.40 -4.71
CA GLN A 156 2.52 2.09 -6.10
C GLN A 156 1.27 1.58 -6.84
N PHE A 157 0.92 2.22 -7.93
CA PHE A 157 -0.01 1.65 -8.91
C PHE A 157 0.76 0.86 -9.96
N TYR A 158 0.29 -0.35 -10.25
CA TYR A 158 0.95 -1.28 -11.18
C TYR A 158 -0.04 -2.09 -12.02
N ASP A 159 0.48 -2.74 -13.05
CA ASP A 159 -0.23 -3.70 -13.91
C ASP A 159 0.56 -5.02 -14.02
N ASN A 160 -0.12 -6.14 -14.30
CA ASN A 160 0.52 -7.45 -14.41
C ASN A 160 1.49 -7.56 -15.60
N SER A 161 1.25 -6.78 -16.68
CA SER A 161 2.09 -6.72 -17.87
C SER A 161 3.26 -5.72 -17.77
N CYS A 162 3.33 -4.96 -16.68
CA CYS A 162 4.32 -3.90 -16.50
C CYS A 162 5.66 -4.48 -16.00
N VAL A 163 6.63 -4.66 -16.90
CA VAL A 163 7.96 -5.21 -16.58
C VAL A 163 8.69 -4.33 -15.56
N ASP A 164 8.63 -3.01 -15.71
CA ASP A 164 9.30 -2.10 -14.76
C ASP A 164 8.66 -2.17 -13.37
N CYS A 165 7.34 -2.40 -13.28
CA CYS A 165 6.66 -2.60 -12.01
C CYS A 165 7.15 -3.86 -11.30
N GLN A 166 7.38 -4.95 -12.05
CA GLN A 166 7.95 -6.19 -11.51
C GLN A 166 9.37 -5.98 -10.98
N ARG A 167 10.20 -5.23 -11.71
CA ARG A 167 11.58 -4.90 -11.30
C ARG A 167 11.65 -4.05 -10.03
N LEU A 168 10.61 -3.27 -9.75
CA LEU A 168 10.53 -2.42 -8.57
C LEU A 168 10.07 -3.16 -7.33
N HIS A 169 9.59 -4.40 -7.43
CA HIS A 169 9.02 -5.14 -6.30
C HIS A 169 10.00 -5.27 -5.14
N ALA A 170 11.25 -5.69 -5.42
CA ALA A 170 12.27 -5.87 -4.40
C ALA A 170 12.71 -4.53 -3.78
N ILE A 171 12.81 -3.48 -4.61
CA ILE A 171 13.10 -2.11 -4.17
C ILE A 171 11.99 -1.61 -3.22
N TYR A 172 10.74 -1.86 -3.57
CA TYR A 172 9.59 -1.38 -2.82
C TYR A 172 9.42 -2.09 -1.47
N GLU A 173 9.70 -3.39 -1.42
CA GLU A 173 9.83 -4.14 -0.16
C GLU A 173 10.97 -3.58 0.71
N THR A 174 12.09 -3.22 0.10
CA THR A 174 13.23 -2.62 0.83
C THR A 174 12.89 -1.22 1.37
N ILE A 175 12.16 -0.42 0.60
CA ILE A 175 11.62 0.87 1.05
C ILE A 175 10.66 0.67 2.22
N ALA A 176 9.78 -0.34 2.15
CA ALA A 176 8.87 -0.67 3.24
C ALA A 176 9.62 -1.06 4.51
N ALA A 177 10.73 -1.80 4.41
CA ALA A 177 11.61 -2.11 5.54
C ALA A 177 12.25 -0.84 6.14
N LYS A 178 12.80 0.05 5.32
CA LYS A 178 13.44 1.30 5.79
C LYS A 178 12.46 2.33 6.37
N LEU A 179 11.21 2.35 5.87
CA LEU A 179 10.15 3.25 6.32
C LEU A 179 9.22 2.62 7.37
N LYS A 180 9.50 1.39 7.81
CA LYS A 180 8.74 0.67 8.82
C LYS A 180 8.46 1.56 10.03
N MET A 181 7.24 1.47 10.57
CA MET A 181 6.69 2.30 11.66
C MET A 181 6.48 3.78 11.36
N ARG A 182 6.99 4.33 10.24
CA ARG A 182 6.85 5.75 9.89
C ARG A 182 5.84 5.98 8.77
N ILE A 183 5.92 5.18 7.70
CA ILE A 183 5.07 5.30 6.52
C ILE A 183 4.67 3.89 6.08
N ASN A 184 3.37 3.66 5.89
CA ASN A 184 2.87 2.41 5.31
C ASN A 184 3.22 2.37 3.82
N VAL A 185 3.63 1.20 3.33
CA VAL A 185 3.94 1.02 1.91
C VAL A 185 2.96 0.00 1.33
N ALA A 186 2.40 0.32 0.16
CA ALA A 186 1.36 -0.50 -0.45
C ALA A 186 1.38 -0.45 -1.97
N ARG A 187 0.74 -1.41 -2.61
CA ARG A 187 0.54 -1.40 -4.05
C ARG A 187 -0.91 -1.69 -4.43
N VAL A 188 -1.33 -1.18 -5.58
CA VAL A 188 -2.68 -1.31 -6.13
C VAL A 188 -2.57 -1.74 -7.59
N ASN A 189 -3.19 -2.86 -7.93
CA ASN A 189 -3.29 -3.31 -9.31
C ASN A 189 -4.44 -2.58 -10.03
N ARG A 190 -4.11 -1.71 -10.99
CA ARG A 190 -5.12 -0.83 -11.63
C ARG A 190 -5.97 -1.52 -12.69
N VAL A 191 -5.62 -2.73 -13.14
CA VAL A 191 -6.38 -3.50 -14.15
C VAL A 191 -7.21 -4.64 -13.58
N THR A 192 -7.02 -5.01 -12.32
CA THR A 192 -7.77 -6.12 -11.68
C THR A 192 -8.68 -5.64 -10.56
N LYS A 193 -8.22 -5.69 -9.31
CA LYS A 193 -9.06 -5.40 -8.13
C LYS A 193 -9.05 -3.92 -7.71
N GLY A 194 -8.14 -3.11 -8.25
CA GLY A 194 -7.95 -1.71 -7.88
C GLY A 194 -8.39 -0.71 -8.95
N ILE A 195 -9.32 -1.10 -9.85
CA ILE A 195 -9.71 -0.29 -11.01
C ILE A 195 -10.37 1.02 -10.57
N GLN A 196 -11.32 0.96 -9.63
CA GLN A 196 -12.05 2.14 -9.17
C GLN A 196 -11.12 3.08 -8.40
N THR A 197 -10.23 2.52 -7.58
CA THR A 197 -9.20 3.24 -6.85
C THR A 197 -8.25 3.95 -7.81
N ALA A 198 -7.73 3.25 -8.82
CA ALA A 198 -6.87 3.85 -9.83
C ALA A 198 -7.57 4.96 -10.62
N LYS A 199 -8.84 4.75 -11.00
CA LYS A 199 -9.68 5.79 -11.64
C LYS A 199 -9.85 7.01 -10.74
N ARG A 200 -10.09 6.80 -9.43
CA ARG A 200 -10.25 7.86 -8.42
C ARG A 200 -9.00 8.72 -8.30
N PHE A 201 -7.81 8.12 -8.34
CA PHE A 201 -6.52 8.82 -8.34
C PHE A 201 -6.04 9.25 -9.73
N ARG A 202 -6.86 9.07 -10.79
CA ARG A 202 -6.54 9.43 -12.18
C ARG A 202 -5.22 8.81 -12.65
N VAL A 203 -5.07 7.52 -12.42
CA VAL A 203 -3.89 6.75 -12.81
C VAL A 203 -4.02 6.30 -14.26
N GLU A 204 -3.34 7.02 -15.16
CA GLU A 204 -3.40 6.79 -16.61
C GLU A 204 -2.35 5.78 -17.09
N SER A 205 -1.16 5.78 -16.48
CA SER A 205 -0.03 4.92 -16.83
C SER A 205 0.67 4.37 -15.57
N VAL A 206 1.45 3.30 -15.76
CA VAL A 206 2.21 2.64 -14.69
C VAL A 206 3.67 2.41 -15.10
N PRO A 207 4.60 2.32 -14.14
CA PRO A 207 4.40 2.48 -12.70
C PRO A 207 4.10 3.93 -12.30
N GLN A 208 3.15 4.14 -11.38
CA GLN A 208 2.86 5.46 -10.82
C GLN A 208 2.87 5.39 -9.30
N PHE A 209 3.41 6.41 -8.63
CA PHE A 209 3.50 6.44 -7.17
C PHE A 209 2.86 7.68 -6.60
N ILE A 210 2.16 7.51 -5.48
CA ILE A 210 1.61 8.61 -4.70
C ILE A 210 2.01 8.45 -3.22
N LEU A 211 2.17 9.59 -2.54
CA LEU A 211 2.20 9.64 -1.09
C LEU A 211 0.88 10.24 -0.60
N ILE A 212 0.14 9.53 0.23
CA ILE A 212 -0.99 10.06 1.00
C ILE A 212 -0.46 10.56 2.33
N LYS A 213 -0.73 11.84 2.62
CA LYS A 213 -0.28 12.50 3.84
C LYS A 213 -1.22 13.64 4.19
N GLN A 214 -1.74 13.62 5.42
CA GLN A 214 -2.61 14.68 5.97
C GLN A 214 -3.83 15.00 5.08
N GLY A 215 -4.53 13.96 4.60
CA GLY A 215 -5.75 14.11 3.77
C GLY A 215 -5.51 14.66 2.35
N LYS A 216 -4.26 14.76 1.92
CA LYS A 216 -3.86 15.10 0.56
C LYS A 216 -2.99 13.98 -0.01
N PHE A 217 -2.84 13.97 -1.32
CA PHE A 217 -1.84 13.12 -1.95
C PHE A 217 -0.89 13.91 -2.85
N TYR A 218 0.30 13.36 -3.00
CA TYR A 218 1.43 13.97 -3.70
C TYR A 218 1.96 12.96 -4.71
N ARG A 219 2.05 13.34 -5.98
CA ARG A 219 2.56 12.44 -7.04
C ARG A 219 4.08 12.44 -7.07
N TYR A 220 4.65 11.25 -7.22
CA TYR A 220 6.07 11.09 -7.50
C TYR A 220 6.34 11.36 -8.98
N ASN A 221 6.97 12.49 -9.27
CA ASN A 221 7.24 12.92 -10.64
C ASN A 221 8.73 12.77 -11.06
N LEU A 222 9.57 12.24 -10.17
CA LEU A 222 10.98 12.02 -10.47
C LEU A 222 11.12 10.77 -11.36
N LYS A 223 11.97 10.85 -12.40
CA LYS A 223 12.30 9.71 -13.28
C LYS A 223 13.42 8.84 -12.71
N LYS A 224 13.54 8.77 -11.39
CA LYS A 224 14.57 8.04 -10.65
C LYS A 224 13.87 7.09 -9.70
N TYR A 225 14.22 5.80 -9.70
CA TYR A 225 13.46 4.79 -8.94
C TYR A 225 14.35 3.97 -7.97
N ASP A 226 15.47 4.54 -7.55
CA ASP A 226 16.28 3.99 -6.46
C ASP A 226 15.63 4.23 -5.09
N ILE A 227 16.05 3.41 -4.12
CA ILE A 227 15.54 3.40 -2.74
C ILE A 227 15.64 4.79 -2.10
N GLU A 228 16.78 5.47 -2.24
CA GLU A 228 17.05 6.77 -1.63
C GLU A 228 16.14 7.87 -2.18
N SER A 229 15.85 7.87 -3.49
CA SER A 229 14.93 8.85 -4.07
C SER A 229 13.51 8.70 -3.55
N PHE A 230 13.02 7.46 -3.36
CA PHE A 230 11.70 7.22 -2.78
C PHE A 230 11.62 7.60 -1.31
N ILE A 231 12.64 7.26 -0.52
CA ILE A 231 12.72 7.63 0.90
C ILE A 231 12.77 9.15 1.05
N GLY A 232 13.65 9.81 0.29
CA GLY A 232 13.78 11.26 0.26
C GLY A 232 12.47 11.95 -0.11
N PHE A 233 11.75 11.41 -1.11
CA PHE A 233 10.41 11.87 -1.45
C PHE A 233 9.41 11.72 -0.31
N ALA A 234 9.27 10.52 0.23
CA ALA A 234 8.28 10.21 1.26
C ALA A 234 8.49 11.04 2.54
N GLN A 235 9.74 11.38 2.87
CA GLN A 235 10.09 12.10 4.09
C GLN A 235 10.11 13.62 3.90
N THR A 236 10.67 14.12 2.81
CA THR A 236 11.00 15.55 2.67
C THR A 236 10.50 16.18 1.38
N TRP A 237 10.82 15.59 0.22
CA TRP A 237 10.65 16.23 -1.08
C TRP A 237 9.20 16.31 -1.55
N TYR A 238 8.27 15.54 -0.98
CA TYR A 238 6.84 15.63 -1.30
C TYR A 238 6.27 17.06 -1.14
N LYS A 239 6.88 17.89 -0.29
CA LYS A 239 6.47 19.30 -0.07
C LYS A 239 6.67 20.17 -1.31
N ASN A 240 7.53 19.74 -2.24
CA ASN A 240 7.90 20.48 -3.43
C ASN A 240 7.04 20.11 -4.65
N VAL A 241 6.10 19.18 -4.50
CA VAL A 241 5.13 18.82 -5.54
C VAL A 241 3.74 19.33 -5.17
N GLY A 242 2.91 19.58 -6.18
CA GLY A 242 1.53 20.05 -5.98
C GLY A 242 0.71 19.04 -5.16
N ALA A 243 0.07 19.53 -4.10
CA ALA A 243 -0.82 18.72 -3.28
C ALA A 243 -2.19 18.59 -3.94
N GLU A 244 -2.67 17.36 -4.13
CA GLU A 244 -3.99 17.08 -4.69
C GLU A 244 -4.97 16.64 -3.59
N LYS A 245 -6.24 17.04 -3.73
CA LYS A 245 -7.31 16.61 -2.82
C LYS A 245 -7.74 15.19 -3.16
N ILE A 246 -7.91 14.37 -2.14
CA ILE A 246 -8.42 13.00 -2.30
C ILE A 246 -9.93 13.07 -2.53
N ALA A 247 -10.41 12.50 -3.63
CA ALA A 247 -11.83 12.40 -3.89
C ALA A 247 -12.45 11.35 -2.94
N VAL A 248 -13.61 11.69 -2.37
CA VAL A 248 -14.40 10.74 -1.56
C VAL A 248 -14.81 9.57 -2.47
N PRO A 249 -14.71 8.30 -2.00
CA PRO A 249 -15.20 7.18 -2.78
C PRO A 249 -16.70 7.37 -3.02
N LYS A 250 -17.15 7.06 -4.24
CA LYS A 250 -18.57 7.12 -4.58
C LYS A 250 -19.33 6.09 -3.76
N SER A 251 -20.53 6.45 -3.33
CA SER A 251 -21.43 5.51 -2.66
C SER A 251 -21.81 4.36 -3.61
N PRO A 252 -22.10 3.14 -3.12
CA PRO A 252 -22.61 2.05 -3.95
C PRO A 252 -23.80 2.44 -4.83
N PHE A 253 -24.67 3.33 -4.33
CA PHE A 253 -25.78 3.87 -5.10
C PHE A 253 -25.30 4.79 -6.24
N GLU A 254 -24.34 5.66 -5.99
CA GLU A 254 -23.77 6.55 -7.02
C GLU A 254 -23.06 5.78 -8.12
N ASN A 255 -22.35 4.70 -7.76
CA ASN A 255 -21.73 3.79 -8.73
C ASN A 255 -22.78 3.11 -9.63
N LEU A 256 -23.92 2.70 -9.06
CA LEU A 256 -25.04 2.15 -9.83
C LEU A 256 -25.62 3.20 -10.79
N ILE A 257 -25.82 4.43 -10.33
CA ILE A 257 -26.29 5.54 -11.18
C ILE A 257 -25.31 5.79 -12.32
N ASP A 258 -24.00 5.86 -12.07
CA ASP A 258 -23.00 6.01 -13.13
C ASP A 258 -23.07 4.88 -14.14
N THR A 259 -23.19 3.64 -13.67
CA THR A 259 -23.27 2.45 -14.54
C THR A 259 -24.52 2.52 -15.43
N ILE A 260 -25.67 2.92 -14.86
CA ILE A 260 -26.91 3.12 -15.61
C ILE A 260 -26.74 4.26 -16.62
N VAL A 261 -26.17 5.39 -16.22
CA VAL A 261 -25.95 6.55 -17.09
C VAL A 261 -24.99 6.19 -18.23
N GLU A 262 -23.93 5.46 -17.96
CA GLU A 262 -22.96 5.02 -18.96
C GLU A 262 -23.59 4.02 -19.94
N TYR A 263 -24.39 3.07 -19.43
CA TYR A 263 -25.17 2.16 -20.27
C TYR A 263 -26.15 2.91 -21.17
N LEU A 264 -26.90 3.88 -20.64
CA LEU A 264 -27.84 4.71 -21.41
C LEU A 264 -27.13 5.58 -22.45
N LYS A 265 -25.97 6.17 -22.12
CA LYS A 265 -25.17 6.97 -23.06
C LYS A 265 -24.63 6.16 -24.24
N ASN A 266 -24.36 4.87 -24.02
CA ASN A 266 -23.78 3.99 -25.01
C ASN A 266 -24.84 3.18 -25.79
N MET A 267 -26.12 3.34 -25.48
CA MET A 267 -27.22 2.84 -26.31
C MET A 267 -27.35 3.68 -27.59
N PRO A 268 -27.22 3.08 -28.80
CA PRO A 268 -27.36 3.80 -30.07
C PRO A 268 -28.71 4.54 -30.15
N ARG A 269 -29.79 3.84 -29.76
CA ARG A 269 -31.17 4.36 -29.79
C ARG A 269 -31.42 5.57 -28.91
N VAL A 270 -30.71 5.76 -27.79
CA VAL A 270 -31.00 6.90 -26.89
C VAL A 270 -30.46 8.21 -27.47
N LYS A 271 -29.28 8.18 -28.09
CA LYS A 271 -28.73 9.34 -28.80
C LYS A 271 -29.57 9.67 -30.04
N ASP A 272 -29.96 8.65 -30.78
CA ASP A 272 -30.80 8.81 -31.97
C ASP A 272 -32.21 9.30 -31.60
N LEU A 273 -32.82 8.76 -30.55
CA LEU A 273 -34.14 9.18 -30.05
C LEU A 273 -34.12 10.60 -29.46
N ALA A 274 -33.07 10.96 -28.73
CA ALA A 274 -32.94 12.30 -28.17
C ALA A 274 -32.77 13.37 -29.27
N LEU A 275 -31.95 13.08 -30.29
CA LEU A 275 -31.74 13.97 -31.44
C LEU A 275 -32.96 14.01 -32.37
N SER A 276 -33.58 12.87 -32.67
CA SER A 276 -34.75 12.81 -33.55
C SER A 276 -35.97 13.50 -32.93
N SER A 277 -36.22 13.29 -31.63
CA SER A 277 -37.35 13.92 -30.94
C SER A 277 -37.20 15.44 -30.82
N PHE A 278 -35.97 15.94 -30.65
CA PHE A 278 -35.71 17.39 -30.65
C PHE A 278 -35.88 18.04 -32.02
N ASN A 279 -35.52 17.32 -33.10
CA ASN A 279 -35.58 17.86 -34.46
C ASN A 279 -36.99 17.78 -35.08
N GLU A 280 -37.74 16.71 -34.80
CA GLU A 280 -39.11 16.54 -35.30
C GLU A 280 -40.17 17.27 -34.45
N TYR A 281 -39.97 17.38 -33.12
CA TYR A 281 -40.96 17.96 -32.20
C TYR A 281 -40.37 18.86 -31.11
N PRO A 282 -39.65 19.95 -31.46
CA PRO A 282 -38.93 20.79 -30.50
C PRO A 282 -39.84 21.38 -29.42
N LEU A 283 -41.07 21.78 -29.78
CA LEU A 283 -42.01 22.39 -28.84
C LEU A 283 -42.54 21.41 -27.79
N VAL A 284 -42.70 20.13 -28.15
CA VAL A 284 -43.19 19.09 -27.24
C VAL A 284 -42.14 18.75 -26.19
N VAL A 285 -40.87 18.69 -26.59
CA VAL A 285 -39.76 18.42 -25.67
C VAL A 285 -39.53 19.60 -24.72
N ILE A 286 -39.65 20.84 -25.20
CA ILE A 286 -39.59 22.04 -24.36
C ILE A 286 -40.77 22.06 -23.37
N ALA A 287 -41.99 21.76 -23.82
CA ALA A 287 -43.15 21.69 -22.94
C ALA A 287 -43.00 20.60 -21.85
N ALA A 288 -42.54 19.40 -22.22
CA ALA A 288 -42.31 18.31 -21.29
C ALA A 288 -41.22 18.64 -20.26
N SER A 289 -40.12 19.26 -20.69
CA SER A 289 -39.05 19.69 -19.78
C SER A 289 -39.51 20.81 -18.83
N VAL A 290 -40.35 21.74 -19.28
CA VAL A 290 -40.99 22.75 -18.42
C VAL A 290 -41.92 22.09 -17.40
N VAL A 291 -42.73 21.10 -17.80
CA VAL A 291 -43.61 20.37 -16.87
C VAL A 291 -42.79 19.62 -15.82
N ILE A 292 -41.72 18.93 -16.22
CA ILE A 292 -40.80 18.25 -15.28
C ILE A 292 -40.17 19.26 -14.32
N LEU A 293 -39.74 20.42 -14.81
CA LEU A 293 -39.20 21.50 -13.99
C LEU A 293 -40.23 22.05 -12.99
N LEU A 294 -41.50 22.23 -13.42
CA LEU A 294 -42.59 22.70 -12.55
C LEU A 294 -42.96 21.66 -11.48
N VAL A 295 -42.94 20.38 -11.83
CA VAL A 295 -43.13 19.27 -10.87
C VAL A 295 -41.97 19.24 -9.88
N PHE A 296 -40.73 19.37 -10.35
CA PHE A 296 -39.54 19.43 -9.51
C PHE A 296 -39.56 20.65 -8.57
N MET A 297 -39.99 21.82 -9.06
CA MET A 297 -40.18 23.05 -8.27
C MET A 297 -41.27 22.89 -7.20
N LYS A 298 -42.36 22.16 -7.49
CA LYS A 298 -43.38 21.81 -6.48
C LYS A 298 -42.84 20.83 -5.44
N LEU A 299 -42.02 19.86 -5.83
CA LEU A 299 -41.39 18.89 -4.93
C LEU A 299 -40.31 19.51 -4.04
N LEU A 300 -39.63 20.56 -4.51
CA LEU A 300 -38.67 21.35 -3.73
C LEU A 300 -39.33 22.36 -2.77
N ARG A 301 -40.62 22.66 -2.95
CA ARG A 301 -41.39 23.46 -1.99
C ARG A 301 -41.75 22.60 -0.77
N LYS A 302 -40.91 22.61 0.26
CA LYS A 302 -41.32 22.15 1.59
C LYS A 302 -42.50 23.01 2.10
N PRO A 303 -43.51 22.43 2.77
CA PRO A 303 -44.59 23.22 3.35
C PRO A 303 -44.03 24.09 4.49
N ALA A 304 -44.37 25.37 4.46
CA ALA A 304 -44.03 26.31 5.52
C ALA A 304 -44.83 25.95 6.79
N VAL A 305 -44.11 25.73 7.90
CA VAL A 305 -44.71 25.64 9.23
C VAL A 305 -45.24 27.03 9.60
N THR A 306 -46.55 27.19 9.70
CA THR A 306 -47.18 28.40 10.21
C THR A 306 -47.09 28.43 11.73
N ALA A 307 -46.21 29.29 12.25
CA ALA A 307 -46.20 29.71 13.64
C ALA A 307 -46.93 31.06 13.74
N SER A 308 -48.13 31.10 14.34
CA SER A 308 -48.71 32.31 14.95
C SER A 308 -50.08 32.01 15.56
N GLU A 309 -50.12 31.82 16.88
CA GLU A 309 -51.12 32.49 17.74
C GLU A 309 -50.66 32.46 19.21
N LYS A 310 -50.27 33.62 19.75
CA LYS A 310 -50.11 33.85 21.20
C LYS A 310 -50.76 35.17 21.60
N LYS A 311 -51.83 35.02 22.40
CA LYS A 311 -52.30 35.87 23.53
C LYS A 311 -53.01 37.21 23.24
N LYS A 312 -54.28 37.33 23.69
CA LYS A 312 -54.70 37.97 24.97
C LYS A 312 -56.23 38.17 25.05
N SER A 313 -56.85 37.69 26.13
CA SER A 313 -57.89 38.41 26.88
C SER A 313 -57.65 38.19 28.39
N LYS A 314 -57.92 39.22 29.20
CA LYS A 314 -57.44 39.46 30.58
C LYS A 314 -58.67 39.47 31.56
N PRO A 315 -58.56 39.77 32.88
CA PRO A 315 -58.82 38.85 34.01
C PRO A 315 -59.99 39.25 34.96
N LYS A 316 -60.32 38.38 35.94
CA LYS A 316 -60.92 38.59 37.32
C LYS A 316 -61.45 37.22 37.81
N ASN A 317 -61.43 36.74 39.06
CA ASN A 317 -61.26 37.20 40.46
C ASN A 317 -60.66 36.01 41.29
N GLU A 318 -59.92 36.22 42.39
CA GLU A 318 -60.31 35.93 43.81
C GLU A 318 -61.21 34.69 43.99
N GLU A 319 -60.96 33.68 44.83
CA GLU A 319 -60.51 33.65 46.24
C GLU A 319 -60.35 32.15 46.68
N THR A 320 -59.54 31.89 47.73
CA THR A 320 -59.61 30.81 48.79
C THR A 320 -59.93 29.34 48.41
N GLU A 321 -59.46 28.24 49.03
CA GLU A 321 -58.78 27.91 50.30
C GLU A 321 -58.46 26.38 50.26
N THR A 322 -57.37 25.93 50.94
CA THR A 322 -57.16 24.57 51.53
C THR A 322 -57.18 23.32 50.60
N THR A 323 -56.39 22.24 50.75
CA THR A 323 -55.74 21.64 51.91
C THR A 323 -54.76 20.52 51.48
N THR A 324 -53.75 20.31 52.32
CA THR A 324 -53.09 19.03 52.65
C THR A 324 -52.10 18.31 51.71
N LYS A 325 -50.88 18.25 52.27
CA LYS A 325 -50.11 17.05 52.67
C LYS A 325 -49.02 16.55 51.71
N LYS A 326 -47.80 16.71 52.27
CA LYS A 326 -46.71 15.71 52.43
C LYS A 326 -46.13 15.12 51.15
N LYS A 327 -44.83 14.89 51.02
CA LYS A 327 -43.58 15.18 51.76
C LYS A 327 -42.51 14.72 50.75
N LYS A 328 -41.43 15.50 50.59
CA LYS A 328 -40.01 15.14 50.90
C LYS A 328 -39.50 13.85 50.24
N ALA A 329 -38.28 13.75 49.74
CA ALA A 329 -37.07 14.58 49.65
C ALA A 329 -36.07 13.66 48.89
N ALA A 330 -35.31 14.12 47.90
CA ALA A 330 -34.01 14.77 48.04
C ALA A 330 -33.02 14.06 48.99
N LYS A 331 -31.91 13.56 48.43
CA LYS A 331 -30.52 13.87 48.82
C LYS A 331 -29.58 13.14 47.83
N LYS A 332 -28.64 13.79 47.13
CA LYS A 332 -27.42 14.48 47.62
C LYS A 332 -26.57 13.57 48.52
N GLU A 333 -25.68 12.83 47.89
CA GLU A 333 -24.22 12.83 48.10
C GLU A 333 -23.54 12.56 46.76
#